data_AF-A0A499UKW9-F1
#
_entry.id   AF-A0A499UKW9-F1
#
_cell.length_a   1.000
_cell.length_b   1.000
_cell.length_c   1.000
_cell.angle_alpha   90.00
_cell.angle_beta   90.00
_cell.angle_gamma   90.00
#
_symmetry.space_group_name_H-M   'P 1'
#
loop_
_entity.id
_entity.type
_entity.pdbx_description
1 polymer ?
#
loop_
_entity_poly.entity_id
_entity_poly.type
_entity_poly.pdbx_seq_one_letter_code
_entity_poly.pdbx_strand_id
1 'polypeptide(L)'
;MLDQALIDTGLTDAAGAPLRYTPHDFRRLFITDALLNGLPPHIAQVIAGHQDINVTLGYKTVYPEEAIQAHMAFLARRRSLRPSEEYRVPTDEEWQEFLGHFERRKVSIGARGRAFGTPCIHEHACVRCPMLWPDPPSATGSSRSATTSSPASPKPNAKDGSARWKGCR
;
A
#
# COMPACT_ATOMS: atom_id res chain seq x y z
N MET A 1 11.87 46.43 -22.67
CA MET A 1 10.86 45.90 -23.62
C MET A 1 9.82 45.05 -22.91
N LEU A 2 10.20 44.06 -22.08
CA LEU A 2 9.24 43.26 -21.29
C LEU A 2 8.51 44.10 -20.22
N ASP A 3 9.24 44.89 -19.43
CA ASP A 3 8.64 45.78 -18.40
C ASP A 3 7.61 46.74 -18.99
N GLN A 4 7.88 47.29 -20.19
CA GLN A 4 6.95 48.19 -20.86
C GLN A 4 5.67 47.46 -21.28
N ALA A 5 5.80 46.27 -21.87
CA ALA A 5 4.64 45.45 -22.24
C ALA A 5 3.78 45.08 -21.01
N LEU A 6 4.41 44.83 -19.86
CA LEU A 6 3.69 44.57 -18.60
C LEU A 6 2.96 45.82 -18.10
N ILE A 7 3.59 47.00 -18.16
CA ILE A 7 2.95 48.27 -17.80
C ILE A 7 1.72 48.52 -18.70
N ASP A 8 1.86 48.31 -20.01
CA ASP A 8 0.79 48.54 -20.98
C ASP A 8 -0.42 47.60 -20.76
N THR A 9 -0.20 46.42 -20.14
CA THR A 9 -1.32 45.50 -19.79
C THR A 9 -2.16 45.98 -18.61
N GLY A 10 -1.64 46.91 -17.78
CA GLY A 10 -2.31 47.36 -16.56
C GLY A 10 -2.44 46.29 -15.45
N LEU A 11 -1.81 45.12 -15.61
CA LEU A 11 -1.85 44.04 -14.64
C LEU A 11 -0.98 44.36 -13.42
N THR A 12 -1.53 44.09 -12.23
CA THR A 12 -0.86 44.27 -10.94
C THR A 12 -0.81 42.97 -10.14
N ASP A 13 0.09 42.91 -9.17
CA ASP A 13 0.09 41.84 -8.18
C ASP A 13 -1.04 42.00 -7.15
N ALA A 14 -1.12 41.07 -6.20
CA ALA A 14 -2.15 41.08 -5.15
C ALA A 14 -2.08 42.31 -4.22
N ALA A 15 -0.97 43.03 -4.17
CA ALA A 15 -0.79 44.26 -3.42
C ALA A 15 -1.03 45.53 -4.26
N GLY A 16 -1.38 45.38 -5.54
CA GLY A 16 -1.59 46.48 -6.48
C GLY A 16 -0.28 47.04 -7.08
N ALA A 17 0.86 46.37 -6.90
CA ALA A 17 2.12 46.80 -7.47
C ALA A 17 2.31 46.31 -8.91
N PRO A 18 3.10 47.01 -9.75
CA PRO A 18 3.40 46.56 -11.10
C PRO A 18 4.13 45.21 -11.12
N LEU A 19 3.71 44.32 -12.02
CA LEU A 19 4.34 43.02 -12.18
C LEU A 19 5.78 43.14 -12.71
N ARG A 20 6.67 42.36 -12.10
CA ARG A 20 8.10 42.27 -12.47
C ARG A 20 8.39 40.82 -12.87
N TYR A 21 8.53 40.58 -14.18
CA TYR A 21 8.95 39.28 -14.68
C TYR A 21 10.32 39.36 -15.33
N THR A 22 11.05 38.26 -15.26
CA THR A 22 12.28 38.04 -16.01
C THR A 22 12.05 36.99 -17.10
N PRO A 23 12.87 36.96 -18.16
CA PRO A 23 12.85 35.84 -19.12
C PRO A 23 12.94 34.46 -18.46
N HIS A 24 13.63 34.37 -17.32
CA HIS A 24 13.75 33.14 -16.55
C HIS A 24 12.41 32.69 -15.96
N ASP A 25 11.50 33.60 -15.59
CA ASP A 25 10.20 33.24 -15.04
C ASP A 25 9.30 32.54 -16.07
N PHE A 26 9.36 32.94 -17.34
CA PHE A 26 8.65 32.23 -18.42
C PHE A 26 9.18 30.81 -18.60
N ARG A 27 10.50 30.61 -18.49
CA ARG A 27 11.10 29.28 -18.49
C ARG A 27 10.58 28.45 -17.31
N ARG A 28 10.49 29.02 -16.11
CA ARG A 28 9.95 28.34 -14.93
C ARG A 28 8.48 27.95 -15.10
N LEU A 29 7.66 28.86 -15.61
CA LEU A 29 6.24 28.65 -15.89
C LEU A 29 6.03 27.53 -16.90
N PHE A 30 6.75 27.57 -18.03
CA PHE A 30 6.68 26.56 -19.08
C PHE A 30 7.05 25.16 -18.57
N ILE A 31 8.15 25.02 -17.82
CA ILE A 31 8.60 23.71 -17.33
C ILE A 31 7.62 23.15 -16.30
N THR A 32 7.14 24.00 -15.38
CA THR A 32 6.12 23.61 -14.39
C THR A 32 4.85 23.12 -15.08
N ASP A 33 4.31 23.90 -16.01
CA ASP A 33 3.07 23.57 -16.72
C ASP A 33 3.22 22.27 -17.53
N ALA A 34 4.33 22.11 -18.26
CA ALA A 34 4.57 20.89 -19.03
C ALA A 34 4.60 19.64 -18.13
N LEU A 35 5.28 19.71 -16.99
CA LEU A 35 5.37 18.59 -16.04
C LEU A 35 4.03 18.26 -15.39
N LEU A 36 3.25 19.28 -15.01
CA LEU A 36 1.92 19.10 -14.42
C LEU A 36 0.92 18.51 -15.43
N ASN A 37 1.07 18.83 -16.71
CA ASN A 37 0.25 18.28 -17.80
C ASN A 37 0.78 16.94 -18.35
N GLY A 38 1.67 16.26 -17.60
CA GLY A 38 2.05 14.88 -17.86
C GLY A 38 3.28 14.71 -18.76
N LEU A 39 4.02 15.78 -19.08
CA LEU A 39 5.30 15.63 -19.76
C LEU A 39 6.28 14.87 -18.86
N PRO A 40 6.88 13.76 -19.33
CA PRO A 40 7.87 13.03 -18.54
C PRO A 40 9.08 13.90 -18.16
N PRO A 41 9.58 13.83 -16.90
CA PRO A 41 10.66 14.70 -16.43
C PRO A 41 11.95 14.66 -17.27
N HIS A 42 12.31 13.50 -17.81
CA HIS A 42 13.50 13.36 -18.66
C HIS A 42 13.31 14.04 -20.03
N ILE A 43 12.10 14.14 -20.57
CA ILE A 43 11.82 14.89 -21.81
C ILE A 43 11.83 16.39 -21.51
N ALA A 44 11.18 16.81 -20.42
CA ALA A 44 11.21 18.20 -19.96
C ALA A 44 12.64 18.68 -19.71
N GLN A 45 13.52 17.82 -19.20
CA GLN A 45 14.95 18.09 -19.01
C GLN A 45 15.66 18.41 -20.33
N VAL A 46 15.43 17.59 -21.37
CA VAL A 46 16.01 17.80 -22.70
C VAL A 46 15.53 19.12 -23.29
N ILE A 47 14.22 19.40 -23.22
CA ILE A 47 13.64 20.65 -23.73
C ILE A 47 14.21 21.86 -22.99
N ALA A 48 14.33 21.77 -21.66
CA ALA A 48 14.91 22.83 -20.84
C ALA A 48 16.44 22.95 -20.98
N GLY A 49 17.13 21.97 -21.58
CA GLY A 49 18.58 21.94 -21.65
C GLY A 49 19.25 21.84 -20.28
N HIS A 50 18.62 21.14 -19.32
CA HIS A 50 19.19 20.92 -18.00
C HIS A 50 20.20 19.76 -18.01
N GLN A 51 21.40 20.00 -17.49
CA GLN A 51 22.44 18.99 -17.34
C GLN A 51 22.09 17.95 -16.25
N ASP A 52 21.49 18.41 -15.15
CA ASP A 52 21.04 17.57 -14.06
C ASP A 52 19.51 17.48 -14.04
N ILE A 53 18.99 16.25 -14.01
CA ILE A 53 17.55 15.97 -13.91
C ILE A 53 16.94 16.53 -12.63
N ASN A 54 17.71 16.67 -11.55
CA ASN A 54 17.22 17.24 -10.29
C ASN A 54 16.78 18.70 -10.44
N VAL A 55 17.39 19.45 -11.37
CA VAL A 55 16.95 20.83 -11.70
C VAL A 55 15.56 20.82 -12.32
N THR A 56 15.26 19.85 -13.19
CA THR A 56 13.92 19.67 -13.77
C THR A 56 12.92 19.15 -12.73
N LEU A 57 13.34 18.19 -11.90
CA LEU A 57 12.49 17.62 -10.85
C LEU A 57 12.11 18.66 -9.79
N GLY A 58 12.92 19.70 -9.57
CA GLY A 58 12.57 20.81 -8.68
C GLY A 58 11.28 21.55 -9.09
N TYR A 59 10.86 21.47 -10.36
CA TYR A 59 9.59 22.03 -10.83
C TYR A 59 8.39 21.10 -10.59
N LYS A 60 8.65 19.82 -10.30
CA LYS A 60 7.63 18.84 -9.93
C LYS A 60 7.74 18.53 -8.45
N THR A 61 6.92 19.17 -7.64
CA THR A 61 6.65 18.66 -6.28
C THR A 61 5.93 17.32 -6.42
N VAL A 62 6.66 16.21 -6.35
CA VAL A 62 6.04 14.88 -6.32
C VAL A 62 5.30 14.77 -4.99
N TYR A 63 3.99 15.03 -5.02
CA TYR A 63 3.13 14.73 -3.87
C TYR A 63 3.08 13.21 -3.67
N PRO A 64 3.07 12.71 -2.42
CA PRO A 64 2.98 11.29 -2.15
C PRO A 64 1.78 10.63 -2.86
N GLU A 65 0.71 11.39 -3.07
CA GLU A 65 -0.52 10.90 -3.71
C GLU A 65 -0.29 10.39 -5.14
N GLU A 66 0.42 11.12 -6.00
CA GLU A 66 0.64 10.66 -7.40
C GLU A 66 1.44 9.36 -7.44
N ALA A 67 2.46 9.23 -6.57
CA ALA A 67 3.25 8.02 -6.46
C ALA A 67 2.42 6.84 -5.93
N ILE A 68 1.59 7.09 -4.91
CA ILE A 68 0.66 6.09 -4.35
C ILE A 68 -0.33 5.64 -5.42
N GLN A 69 -0.98 6.56 -6.12
CA GLN A 69 -1.98 6.25 -7.15
C GLN A 69 -1.37 5.49 -8.32
N ALA A 70 -0.18 5.90 -8.79
CA ALA A 70 0.55 5.19 -9.82
C ALA A 70 0.89 3.74 -9.40
N HIS A 71 1.32 3.55 -8.16
CA HIS A 71 1.62 2.24 -7.60
C HIS A 71 0.36 1.38 -7.44
N MET A 72 -0.74 1.95 -6.94
CA MET A 72 -2.02 1.26 -6.79
C MET A 72 -2.59 0.83 -8.15
N ALA A 73 -2.51 1.70 -9.16
CA ALA A 73 -2.91 1.37 -10.53
C ALA A 73 -2.04 0.24 -11.12
N PHE A 74 -0.73 0.23 -10.83
CA PHE A 74 0.16 -0.86 -11.21
C PHE A 74 -0.24 -2.20 -10.55
N LEU A 75 -0.53 -2.20 -9.25
CA LEU A 75 -1.00 -3.40 -8.55
C LEU A 75 -2.33 -3.89 -9.10
N ALA A 76 -3.28 -2.99 -9.38
CA ALA A 76 -4.58 -3.33 -9.94
C ALA A 76 -4.45 -4.03 -11.30
N ARG A 77 -3.62 -3.49 -12.22
CA ARG A 77 -3.34 -4.11 -13.52
C ARG A 77 -2.72 -5.50 -13.41
N ARG A 78 -1.89 -5.73 -12.39
CA ARG A 78 -1.32 -7.07 -12.16
C ARG A 78 -2.35 -8.04 -11.59
N ARG A 79 -3.20 -7.58 -10.67
CA ARG A 79 -4.28 -8.41 -10.11
C ARG A 79 -5.28 -8.82 -11.17
N SER A 80 -5.58 -7.97 -12.15
CA SER A 80 -6.51 -8.30 -13.24
C SER A 80 -6.00 -9.37 -14.21
N LEU A 81 -4.68 -9.61 -14.27
CA LEU A 81 -4.08 -10.64 -15.12
C LEU A 81 -4.05 -12.02 -14.46
N ARG A 82 -4.26 -12.10 -13.14
CA ARG A 82 -4.29 -13.36 -12.41
C ARG A 82 -5.70 -13.97 -12.44
N PRO A 83 -5.82 -15.31 -12.47
CA PRO A 83 -7.11 -15.98 -12.34
C PRO A 83 -7.85 -15.47 -11.10
N SER A 84 -9.12 -15.11 -11.26
CA SER A 84 -9.94 -14.54 -10.18
C SER A 84 -10.09 -15.48 -8.98
N GLU A 85 -10.01 -16.79 -9.21
CA GLU A 85 -10.06 -17.82 -8.17
C GLU A 85 -8.95 -17.67 -7.11
N GLU A 86 -7.76 -17.18 -7.47
CA GLU A 86 -6.68 -16.95 -6.51
C GLU A 86 -7.02 -15.85 -5.47
N TYR A 87 -7.92 -14.93 -5.83
CA TYR A 87 -8.35 -13.83 -4.98
C TYR A 87 -9.78 -14.03 -4.44
N ARG A 88 -10.34 -15.23 -4.62
CA ARG A 88 -11.64 -15.58 -4.07
C ARG A 88 -11.59 -15.44 -2.56
N VAL A 89 -12.62 -14.80 -2.02
CA VAL A 89 -12.88 -14.76 -0.59
C VAL A 89 -13.36 -16.17 -0.18
N PRO A 90 -12.68 -16.89 0.74
CA PRO A 90 -13.08 -18.25 1.15
C PRO A 90 -14.56 -18.31 1.60
N THR A 91 -15.23 -19.45 1.64
CA THR A 91 -16.53 -19.53 2.32
C THR A 91 -16.37 -19.55 3.84
N ASP A 92 -17.46 -19.38 4.57
CA ASP A 92 -17.41 -19.50 6.03
C ASP A 92 -17.11 -20.96 6.43
N GLU A 93 -17.63 -21.94 5.68
CA GLU A 93 -17.30 -23.36 5.89
C GLU A 93 -15.82 -23.65 5.64
N GLU A 94 -15.25 -23.16 4.53
CA GLU A 94 -13.82 -23.28 4.24
C GLU A 94 -12.97 -22.61 5.32
N TRP A 95 -13.43 -21.47 5.85
CA TRP A 95 -12.76 -20.77 6.95
C TRP A 95 -12.83 -21.56 8.27
N GLN A 96 -13.98 -22.15 8.59
CA GLN A 96 -14.13 -23.04 9.75
C GLN A 96 -13.30 -24.32 9.61
N GLU A 97 -13.21 -24.89 8.42
CA GLU A 97 -12.34 -26.03 8.15
C GLU A 97 -10.85 -25.66 8.31
N PHE A 98 -10.46 -24.50 7.79
CA PHE A 98 -9.10 -23.96 7.95
C PHE A 98 -8.73 -23.77 9.42
N LEU A 99 -9.61 -23.13 10.22
CA LEU A 99 -9.38 -22.95 11.66
C LEU A 99 -9.42 -24.30 12.41
N GLY A 100 -10.40 -25.13 12.10
CA GLY A 100 -10.57 -26.46 12.69
C GLY A 100 -9.39 -27.40 12.42
N HIS A 101 -8.68 -27.23 11.31
CA HIS A 101 -7.46 -27.98 11.00
C HIS A 101 -6.36 -27.79 12.08
N PHE A 102 -6.26 -26.60 12.67
CA PHE A 102 -5.29 -26.29 13.73
C PHE A 102 -5.80 -26.69 15.12
N GLU A 103 -7.11 -26.57 15.38
CA GLU A 103 -7.71 -26.92 16.67
C GLU A 103 -7.84 -28.43 16.90
N ARG A 104 -8.15 -29.21 15.86
CA ARG A 104 -8.36 -30.68 15.95
C ARG A 104 -7.09 -31.49 16.25
N ARG A 105 -5.92 -30.84 16.35
CA ARG A 105 -4.62 -31.52 16.56
C ARG A 105 -3.82 -30.96 17.74
N LYS A 106 -4.50 -30.48 18.78
CA LYS A 106 -3.87 -30.31 20.10
C LYS A 106 -3.37 -31.68 20.59
N VAL A 107 -2.10 -31.74 20.95
CA VAL A 107 -1.51 -32.86 21.69
C VAL A 107 -1.31 -32.44 23.14
N SER A 108 -1.05 -33.40 24.03
CA SER A 108 -0.93 -33.16 25.47
C SER A 108 0.13 -32.13 25.89
N ILE A 109 1.06 -31.78 24.98
CA ILE A 109 2.19 -30.87 25.25
C ILE A 109 2.19 -29.61 24.36
N GLY A 110 1.17 -29.42 23.50
CA GLY A 110 1.10 -28.25 22.62
C GLY A 110 0.35 -28.45 21.31
N ALA A 111 0.60 -27.55 20.35
CA ALA A 111 -0.03 -27.55 19.02
C ALA A 111 0.92 -28.01 17.92
N ARG A 112 0.39 -28.55 16.82
CA ARG A 112 1.18 -28.96 15.65
C ARG A 112 1.11 -27.90 14.54
N GLY A 113 2.23 -27.25 14.22
CA GLY A 113 2.35 -26.18 13.21
C GLY A 113 2.50 -26.65 11.76
N ARG A 114 1.80 -27.72 11.34
CA ARG A 114 1.81 -28.16 9.92
C ARG A 114 1.03 -27.18 9.05
N ALA A 115 1.45 -27.03 7.79
CA ALA A 115 0.68 -26.30 6.78
C ALA A 115 -0.70 -26.96 6.54
N PHE A 116 -1.72 -26.15 6.26
CA PHE A 116 -3.05 -26.61 5.91
C PHE A 116 -3.01 -27.59 4.72
N GLY A 117 -3.79 -28.68 4.79
CA GLY A 117 -3.87 -29.68 3.72
C GLY A 117 -2.70 -30.67 3.64
N THR A 118 -1.70 -30.61 4.54
CA THR A 118 -0.59 -31.57 4.55
C THR A 118 -0.90 -32.79 5.42
N PRO A 119 -0.89 -34.03 4.87
CA PRO A 119 -1.12 -35.23 5.66
C PRO A 119 0.05 -35.46 6.63
N CYS A 120 -0.23 -36.13 7.75
CA CYS A 120 0.82 -36.66 8.60
C CYS A 120 0.58 -38.14 8.78
N ILE A 121 1.62 -38.95 8.60
CA ILE A 121 1.61 -40.40 8.88
C ILE A 121 1.36 -40.74 10.36
N HIS A 122 1.36 -39.74 11.25
CA HIS A 122 1.16 -39.90 12.68
C HIS A 122 -0.19 -39.31 13.06
N GLU A 123 -1.06 -40.16 13.62
CA GLU A 123 -2.38 -39.83 14.16
C GLU A 123 -2.30 -38.68 15.19
N HIS A 124 -1.21 -38.64 15.99
CA HIS A 124 -0.90 -37.57 16.94
C HIS A 124 0.51 -37.01 16.72
N ALA A 125 0.75 -35.74 17.04
CA ALA A 125 2.11 -35.17 16.97
C ALA A 125 2.96 -35.89 18.01
N CYS A 126 3.89 -36.74 17.58
CA CYS A 126 4.85 -37.30 18.52
C CYS A 126 5.68 -36.16 19.12
N VAL A 127 6.10 -36.30 20.38
CA VAL A 127 6.90 -35.29 21.10
C VAL A 127 8.20 -34.92 20.36
N ARG A 128 8.67 -35.79 19.46
CA ARG A 128 9.85 -35.58 18.60
C ARG A 128 9.55 -34.89 17.26
N CYS A 129 8.31 -34.47 17.01
CA CYS A 129 7.95 -33.81 15.76
C CYS A 129 8.61 -32.42 15.67
N PRO A 130 9.38 -32.12 14.61
CA PRO A 130 10.01 -30.80 14.45
C PRO A 130 9.01 -29.66 14.24
N MET A 131 7.76 -29.98 13.92
CA MET A 131 6.66 -29.00 13.79
C MET A 131 5.78 -28.95 15.05
N LEU A 132 6.25 -29.45 16.19
CA LEU A 132 5.57 -29.26 17.47
C LEU A 132 5.88 -27.85 17.98
N TRP A 133 4.83 -27.12 18.34
CA TRP A 133 4.91 -25.87 19.08
C TRP A 133 4.47 -26.17 20.52
N PRO A 134 5.42 -26.31 21.46
CA PRO A 134 5.11 -26.58 22.84
C PRO A 134 4.26 -25.45 23.43
N ASP A 135 3.31 -25.81 24.29
CA ASP A 135 2.63 -24.79 25.08
C ASP A 135 3.65 -24.08 25.99
N PRO A 136 3.50 -22.76 26.20
CA PRO A 136 4.38 -22.04 27.12
C PRO A 136 4.29 -22.67 28.53
N PRO A 137 5.39 -22.68 29.31
CA PRO A 137 5.43 -23.32 30.63
C PRO A 137 4.60 -22.53 31.66
N SER A 138 3.27 -22.67 31.58
CA SER A 138 2.28 -22.31 32.61
C SER A 138 0.88 -22.74 32.17
N ALA A 139 0.52 -24.00 32.42
CA ALA A 139 -0.86 -24.43 32.71
C ALA A 139 -0.84 -25.91 33.11
N THR A 140 -0.55 -26.17 34.38
CA THR A 140 -1.01 -27.38 35.06
C THR A 140 -2.51 -27.54 34.85
N GLY A 141 -2.91 -28.62 34.16
CA GLY A 141 -4.25 -29.19 34.15
C GLY A 141 -5.40 -28.22 34.00
N SER A 142 -5.80 -27.91 32.77
CA SER A 142 -7.18 -27.47 32.51
C SER A 142 -7.81 -28.41 31.50
N SER A 143 -8.46 -29.46 32.02
CA SER A 143 -9.56 -30.12 31.32
C SER A 143 -10.73 -29.13 31.20
N ARG A 144 -10.59 -28.11 30.36
CA ARG A 144 -11.73 -27.35 29.87
C ARG A 144 -12.14 -28.01 28.58
N SER A 145 -13.16 -28.86 28.68
CA SER A 145 -14.13 -29.05 27.60
C SER A 145 -14.66 -27.67 27.25
N ALA A 146 -14.02 -27.00 26.29
CA ALA A 146 -14.39 -25.67 25.87
C ALA A 146 -15.52 -25.77 24.86
N THR A 147 -16.77 -25.82 25.36
CA THR A 147 -17.97 -25.42 24.61
C THR A 147 -18.08 -23.88 24.54
N THR A 148 -16.95 -23.18 24.50
CA THR A 148 -16.93 -21.73 24.34
C THR A 148 -16.03 -21.43 23.16
N SER A 149 -16.66 -21.37 21.99
CA SER A 149 -16.12 -20.69 20.82
C SER A 149 -15.63 -19.31 21.24
N SER A 150 -14.31 -19.11 21.28
CA SER A 150 -13.75 -17.77 21.16
C SER A 150 -14.36 -17.12 19.92
N PRO A 151 -14.69 -15.81 19.95
CA PRO A 151 -15.13 -15.14 18.73
C PRO A 151 -14.01 -15.30 17.72
N ALA A 152 -14.30 -16.01 16.63
CA ALA A 152 -13.37 -16.23 15.54
C ALA A 152 -12.77 -14.88 15.16
N SER A 153 -11.44 -14.81 15.03
CA SER A 153 -10.81 -13.61 14.49
C SER A 153 -11.53 -13.25 13.18
N PRO A 154 -12.05 -12.02 13.05
CA PRO A 154 -12.83 -11.66 11.87
C PRO A 154 -11.93 -11.85 10.67
N LYS A 155 -12.47 -12.54 9.67
CA LYS A 155 -11.81 -12.75 8.40
C LYS A 155 -11.36 -11.41 7.83
N PRO A 156 -10.10 -11.25 7.40
CA PRO A 156 -9.65 -10.01 6.80
C PRO A 156 -10.49 -9.72 5.56
N ASN A 157 -11.27 -8.64 5.59
CA ASN A 157 -12.15 -8.27 4.49
C ASN A 157 -11.32 -7.58 3.41
N ALA A 158 -11.46 -8.01 2.15
CA ALA A 158 -10.76 -7.41 1.01
C ALA A 158 -11.11 -5.91 0.79
N LYS A 159 -12.18 -5.41 1.43
CA LYS A 159 -12.64 -4.02 1.33
C LYS A 159 -12.01 -3.05 2.32
N ASP A 160 -11.27 -3.51 3.33
CA ASP A 160 -10.74 -2.64 4.40
C ASP A 160 -9.42 -1.93 4.03
N GLY A 161 -8.94 -2.09 2.79
CA GLY A 161 -7.75 -1.40 2.27
C GLY A 161 -7.94 0.10 1.96
N SER A 162 -9.11 0.67 2.20
CA SER A 162 -9.39 2.10 2.03
C SER A 162 -9.34 2.84 3.36
N ALA A 163 -8.15 2.94 3.96
CA ALA A 163 -7.92 3.85 5.08
C ALA A 163 -8.02 5.30 4.58
N ARG A 164 -9.21 5.90 4.74
CA ARG A 164 -9.45 7.33 4.55
C ARG A 164 -8.60 8.11 5.55
N TRP A 165 -7.48 8.67 5.09
CA TRP A 165 -6.66 9.61 5.86
C TRP A 165 -7.51 10.82 6.26
N LYS A 166 -7.87 10.91 7.54
CA LYS A 166 -8.36 12.17 8.14
C LYS A 166 -7.11 12.91 8.60
N GLY A 167 -6.75 13.97 7.90
CA GLY A 167 -5.61 14.82 8.23
C GLY A 167 -5.72 15.40 9.64
N CYS A 168 -4.60 15.40 10.36
CA CYS A 168 -4.41 16.27 11.52
C CYS A 168 -4.33 17.73 11.05
N ARG A 169 -5.03 18.61 11.77
CA ARG A 169 -4.91 20.07 11.68
C ARG A 169 -3.55 20.54 12.18
#